data_AF-A0A7V3T1P0-F1
#
_entry.id   AF-A0A7V3T1P0-F1
#
_cell.length_a   1.000
_cell.length_b   1.000
_cell.length_c   1.000
_cell.angle_alpha   90.00
_cell.angle_beta   90.00
_cell.angle_gamma   90.00
#
_symmetry.space_group_name_H-M   'P 1'
#
loop_
_entity.id
_entity.type
_entity.pdbx_description
1 polymer ?
#
loop_
_entity_poly.entity_id
_entity_poly.type
_entity_poly.pdbx_seq_one_letter_code
_entity_poly.pdbx_strand_id
1 'polypeptide(L)'
;MVYFSERRKYKRYDSTICKVQVSTDRKRWAEIDLIDISAGGLKFSSKNTYGESDPLYVHLMVYNMLSEFSMNFDARLIRTQKAGDKNIYAARFCGMNKYNQIQLDEIIKSKISVANLKEPVMEDGTYTFLLIPRTRPSKLRISRYK
;
A
#
# COMPACT_ATOMS: atom_id res chain seq x y z
N MET A 1 5.93 27.05 -24.75
CA MET A 1 4.97 26.69 -23.67
C MET A 1 5.56 25.51 -22.92
N VAL A 2 6.15 25.71 -21.74
CA VAL A 2 6.84 24.65 -20.99
C VAL A 2 5.79 23.89 -20.19
N TYR A 3 5.45 22.67 -20.61
CA TYR A 3 4.60 21.78 -19.84
C TYR A 3 5.37 21.33 -18.58
N PHE A 4 5.16 22.03 -17.47
CA PHE A 4 5.63 21.58 -16.15
C PHE A 4 4.77 20.38 -15.73
N SER A 5 5.16 19.20 -16.18
CA SER A 5 4.67 17.93 -15.63
C SER A 5 5.33 17.76 -14.26
N GLU A 6 4.62 18.10 -13.20
CA GLU A 6 5.08 17.82 -11.84
C GLU A 6 5.23 16.30 -11.67
N ARG A 7 6.47 15.81 -11.80
CA ARG A 7 6.78 14.39 -11.64
C ARG A 7 6.45 14.00 -10.19
N ARG A 8 5.41 13.19 -10.03
CA ARG A 8 5.00 12.67 -8.72
C ARG A 8 6.15 11.90 -8.08
N LYS A 9 6.47 12.25 -6.84
CA LYS A 9 7.58 11.66 -6.08
C LYS A 9 7.33 10.22 -5.64
N TYR A 10 6.06 9.82 -5.47
CA TYR A 10 5.67 8.53 -4.92
C TYR A 10 4.68 7.81 -5.83
N LYS A 11 4.82 6.49 -5.94
CA LYS A 11 3.84 5.62 -6.60
C LYS A 11 2.54 5.61 -5.79
N ARG A 12 1.40 5.63 -6.50
CA ARG A 12 0.08 5.43 -5.89
C ARG A 12 -0.36 3.99 -6.09
N TYR A 13 -1.15 3.52 -5.15
CA TYR A 13 -1.65 2.17 -5.10
C TYR A 13 -3.14 2.15 -4.76
N ASP A 14 -3.84 1.10 -5.18
CA ASP A 14 -5.30 1.02 -5.11
C ASP A 14 -5.84 0.84 -3.67
N SER A 15 -7.15 1.06 -3.56
CA SER A 15 -7.91 1.06 -2.31
C SER A 15 -7.93 -0.25 -1.53
N THR A 16 -7.64 -1.39 -2.17
CA THR A 16 -7.74 -2.72 -1.54
C THR A 16 -6.61 -3.04 -0.57
N ILE A 17 -5.63 -2.15 -0.44
CA ILE A 17 -4.38 -2.40 0.29
C ILE A 17 -4.54 -2.19 1.78
N CYS A 18 -5.35 -1.22 2.19
CA CYS A 18 -5.50 -0.86 3.59
C CYS A 18 -6.90 -0.33 3.91
N LYS A 19 -7.28 -0.48 5.17
CA LYS A 19 -8.40 0.24 5.75
C LYS A 19 -7.90 1.57 6.28
N VAL A 20 -8.71 2.61 6.11
CA VAL A 20 -8.37 3.95 6.58
C VAL A 20 -9.54 4.52 7.36
N GLN A 21 -9.21 5.07 8.51
CA GLN A 21 -10.11 5.87 9.32
C GLN A 21 -9.59 7.30 9.38
N VAL A 22 -10.50 8.26 9.41
CA VAL A 22 -10.17 9.67 9.56
C VAL A 22 -10.90 10.28 10.74
N SER A 23 -10.30 11.31 11.32
CA SER A 23 -10.86 12.08 12.42
C SER A 23 -10.45 13.54 12.30
N THR A 24 -11.30 14.47 12.72
CA THR A 24 -10.96 15.91 12.84
C THR A 24 -10.58 16.30 14.28
N ASP A 25 -10.90 15.46 15.25
CA ASP A 25 -10.74 15.74 16.70
C ASP A 25 -9.91 14.68 17.46
N ARG A 26 -9.43 13.63 16.76
CA ARG A 26 -8.76 12.42 17.30
C ARG A 26 -9.63 11.56 18.22
N LYS A 27 -10.92 11.89 18.40
CA LYS A 27 -11.85 11.17 19.27
C LYS A 27 -12.84 10.35 18.47
N ARG A 28 -13.41 10.93 17.42
CA ARG A 28 -14.39 10.29 16.54
C ARG A 28 -13.70 9.89 15.25
N TRP A 29 -13.59 8.58 15.05
CA TRP A 29 -12.97 7.99 13.87
C TRP A 29 -14.06 7.46 12.94
N ALA A 30 -14.00 7.88 11.68
CA ALA A 30 -14.91 7.42 10.63
C ALA A 30 -14.11 6.65 9.59
N GLU A 31 -14.55 5.43 9.27
CA GLU A 31 -14.01 4.68 8.14
C GLU A 31 -14.35 5.41 6.82
N ILE A 32 -13.38 5.45 5.92
CA ILE A 32 -13.52 6.12 4.62
C ILE A 32 -13.33 5.15 3.47
N ASP A 33 -14.00 5.44 2.37
CA ASP A 33 -13.82 4.71 1.13
C ASP A 33 -12.52 5.19 0.48
N LEU A 34 -11.42 4.49 0.75
CA LEU A 34 -10.14 4.76 0.11
C LEU A 34 -10.29 4.63 -1.42
N ILE A 35 -9.68 5.54 -2.17
CA ILE A 35 -9.58 5.46 -3.63
C ILE A 35 -8.17 5.01 -4.00
N ASP A 36 -7.17 5.73 -3.49
CA ASP A 36 -5.77 5.40 -3.71
C ASP A 36 -4.89 5.94 -2.56
N ILE A 37 -3.68 5.40 -2.43
CA ILE A 37 -2.72 5.79 -1.40
C ILE A 37 -1.28 5.79 -1.92
N SER A 38 -0.44 6.63 -1.32
CA SER A 38 1.01 6.68 -1.53
C SER A 38 1.73 7.00 -0.22
N ALA A 39 3.06 6.88 -0.22
CA ALA A 39 3.89 7.36 0.88
C ALA A 39 3.83 8.88 1.11
N GLY A 40 3.12 9.66 0.30
CA GLY A 40 2.96 11.11 0.48
C GLY A 40 1.56 11.57 0.89
N GLY A 41 0.58 10.69 0.83
CA GLY A 41 -0.83 11.04 1.03
C GLY A 41 -1.78 10.05 0.37
N LEU A 42 -3.07 10.35 0.48
CA LEU A 42 -4.15 9.48 0.03
C LEU A 42 -5.27 10.25 -0.64
N LYS A 43 -6.14 9.52 -1.34
CA LYS A 43 -7.37 10.03 -1.92
C LYS A 43 -8.52 9.15 -1.46
N PHE A 44 -9.64 9.74 -1.09
CA PHE A 44 -10.77 9.00 -0.55
C PHE A 44 -12.09 9.65 -0.91
N SER A 45 -13.17 8.88 -0.82
CA SER A 45 -14.53 9.39 -0.88
C SER A 45 -15.20 9.29 0.48
N SER A 46 -16.05 10.26 0.80
CA SER A 46 -16.85 10.24 2.02
C SER A 46 -18.16 10.99 1.82
N LYS A 47 -19.18 10.56 2.56
CA LYS A 47 -20.44 11.33 2.71
C LYS A 47 -20.25 12.50 3.68
N ASN A 48 -19.24 12.42 4.56
CA ASN A 48 -18.95 13.50 5.49
C ASN A 48 -18.29 14.68 4.76
N THR A 49 -18.54 15.87 5.29
CA THR A 49 -17.93 17.10 4.80
C THR A 49 -16.75 17.46 5.68
N TYR A 50 -15.59 17.72 5.07
CA TYR A 50 -14.38 18.15 5.76
C TYR A 50 -13.97 19.51 5.20
N GLY A 51 -13.67 20.48 6.07
CA GLY A 51 -13.18 21.79 5.65
C GLY A 51 -11.71 21.72 5.21
N GLU A 52 -11.33 22.49 4.19
CA GLU A 52 -9.94 22.50 3.68
C GLU A 52 -8.92 22.97 4.71
N SER A 53 -9.37 23.78 5.68
CA SER A 53 -8.54 24.31 6.77
C SER A 53 -8.52 23.41 8.01
N ASP A 54 -9.38 22.39 8.06
CA ASP A 54 -9.52 21.54 9.24
C ASP A 54 -8.33 20.58 9.35
N PRO A 55 -7.83 20.35 10.58
CA PRO A 55 -6.86 19.28 10.80
C PRO A 55 -7.52 17.94 10.48
N LEU A 56 -6.84 17.12 9.67
CA LEU A 56 -7.30 15.77 9.35
C LEU A 56 -6.30 14.77 9.93
N TYR A 57 -6.77 13.92 10.83
CA TYR A 57 -5.99 12.81 11.39
C TYR A 57 -6.37 11.54 10.66
N VAL A 58 -5.36 10.77 10.26
CA VAL A 58 -5.51 9.56 9.47
C VAL A 58 -4.94 8.39 10.26
N HIS A 59 -5.76 7.36 10.46
CA HIS A 59 -5.35 6.08 11.02
C HIS A 59 -5.42 5.04 9.90
N LEU A 60 -4.27 4.47 9.58
CA LEU A 60 -4.08 3.54 8.49
C LEU A 60 -3.80 2.15 9.05
N MET A 61 -4.54 1.15 8.56
CA MET A 61 -4.43 -0.24 8.96
C MET A 61 -4.16 -1.10 7.72
N VAL A 62 -2.95 -1.66 7.63
CA VAL A 62 -2.56 -2.60 6.58
C VAL A 62 -2.54 -4.00 7.18
N TYR A 63 -3.45 -4.85 6.71
CA TYR A 63 -3.47 -6.26 7.09
C TYR A 63 -2.61 -7.07 6.14
N ASN A 64 -1.58 -7.72 6.67
CA ASN A 64 -0.88 -8.83 6.02
C ASN A 64 -1.36 -10.16 6.63
N MET A 65 -1.17 -11.29 5.96
CA MET A 65 -1.73 -12.59 6.35
C MET A 65 -1.57 -12.96 7.83
N LEU A 66 -0.46 -12.54 8.46
CA LEU A 66 -0.13 -12.85 9.85
C LEU A 66 0.08 -11.60 10.74
N SER A 67 -0.12 -10.40 10.21
CA SER A 67 0.23 -9.17 10.94
C SER A 67 -0.62 -7.99 10.52
N GLU A 68 -0.99 -7.18 11.48
CA GLU A 68 -1.61 -5.88 11.26
C GLU A 68 -0.59 -4.78 11.51
N PHE A 69 -0.43 -3.88 10.55
CA PHE A 69 0.37 -2.68 10.69
C PHE A 69 -0.56 -1.47 10.83
N SER A 70 -0.52 -0.81 11.98
CA SER A 70 -1.27 0.41 12.25
C SER A 70 -0.34 1.62 12.28
N MET A 71 -0.75 2.71 11.63
CA MET A 71 0.01 3.96 11.56
C MET A 71 -0.92 5.16 11.66
N ASN A 72 -0.48 6.18 12.40
CA ASN A 72 -1.20 7.44 12.56
C ASN A 72 -0.44 8.57 11.87
N PHE A 73 -1.15 9.36 11.07
CA PHE A 73 -0.61 10.49 10.35
C PHE A 73 -1.47 11.72 10.52
N ASP A 74 -0.81 12.87 10.64
CA ASP A 74 -1.47 14.15 10.45
C ASP A 74 -1.54 14.43 8.94
N ALA A 75 -2.65 14.98 8.47
CA ALA A 75 -2.90 15.25 7.07
C ALA A 75 -3.59 16.60 6.87
N ARG A 76 -3.43 17.15 5.66
CA ARG A 76 -4.15 18.34 5.19
C ARG A 76 -4.79 18.05 3.86
N LEU A 77 -6.01 18.54 3.68
CA LEU A 77 -6.71 18.50 2.41
C LEU A 77 -6.01 19.45 1.43
N ILE A 78 -5.70 18.94 0.23
CA ILE A 78 -5.14 19.74 -0.87
C ILE A 78 -6.22 20.04 -1.91
N ARG A 79 -7.16 19.11 -2.09
CA ARG A 79 -8.18 19.20 -3.12
C ARG A 79 -9.47 18.53 -2.68
N THR A 80 -10.57 19.22 -2.94
CA THR A 80 -11.92 18.71 -2.76
C THR A 80 -12.64 18.72 -4.09
N GLN A 81 -13.36 17.65 -4.42
CA GLN A 81 -14.19 17.55 -5.61
C GLN A 81 -15.53 16.93 -5.23
N LYS A 82 -16.62 17.62 -5.59
CA LYS A 82 -17.97 17.09 -5.40
C LYS A 82 -18.28 16.08 -6.51
N ALA A 83 -18.71 14.87 -6.15
CA ALA A 83 -19.04 13.79 -7.08
C ALA A 83 -20.41 13.19 -6.71
N GLY A 84 -21.49 13.86 -7.16
CA GLY A 84 -22.86 13.46 -6.83
C GLY A 84 -23.12 13.54 -5.32
N ASP A 85 -23.51 12.41 -4.73
CA ASP A 85 -23.85 12.27 -3.31
C ASP A 85 -22.62 12.13 -2.39
N LYS A 86 -21.43 11.96 -2.95
CA LYS A 86 -20.18 11.83 -2.19
C LYS A 86 -19.22 12.96 -2.54
N ASN A 87 -18.38 13.30 -1.58
CA ASN A 87 -17.25 14.20 -1.80
C ASN A 87 -15.98 13.37 -1.92
N ILE A 88 -15.14 13.74 -2.89
CA ILE A 88 -13.83 13.15 -3.12
C ILE A 88 -12.78 14.12 -2.60
N TYR A 89 -11.89 13.62 -1.75
CA TYR A 89 -10.86 14.39 -1.09
C TYR A 89 -9.48 13.84 -1.44
N ALA A 90 -8.52 14.74 -1.64
CA ALA A 90 -7.12 14.41 -1.74
C ALA A 90 -6.38 15.03 -0.54
N ALA A 91 -5.75 14.19 0.27
CA ALA A 91 -5.06 14.60 1.49
C ALA A 91 -3.55 14.34 1.38
N ARG A 92 -2.73 15.27 1.87
CA ARG A 92 -1.28 15.13 2.02
C ARG A 92 -0.94 14.81 3.45
N PHE A 93 -0.06 13.84 3.67
CA PHE A 93 0.50 13.62 4.99
C PHE A 93 1.48 14.75 5.36
N CYS A 94 1.35 15.23 6.59
CA CYS A 94 2.09 16.35 7.17
C CYS A 94 2.98 15.82 8.29
N GLY A 95 4.15 16.46 8.49
CA GLY A 95 5.06 16.11 9.58
C GLY A 95 5.72 14.73 9.50
N MET A 96 5.55 13.99 8.40
CA MET A 96 6.18 12.67 8.26
C MET A 96 7.68 12.78 8.07
N ASN A 97 8.43 12.15 8.97
CA ASN A 97 9.86 11.94 8.79
C ASN A 97 10.13 10.99 7.60
N LYS A 98 11.38 10.96 7.13
CA LYS A 98 11.79 10.11 6.00
C LYS A 98 11.64 8.61 6.32
N TYR A 99 11.80 8.23 7.58
CA TYR A 99 11.68 6.85 8.03
C TYR A 99 10.24 6.32 7.87
N ASN A 100 9.23 7.06 8.35
CA ASN A 100 7.82 6.71 8.25
C ASN A 100 7.38 6.64 6.78
N GLN A 101 7.90 7.52 5.92
CA GLN A 101 7.67 7.46 4.48
C GLN A 101 8.19 6.16 3.87
N ILE A 102 9.42 5.77 4.20
CA ILE A 102 10.03 4.53 3.72
C ILE A 102 9.26 3.33 4.26
N GLN A 103 8.92 3.32 5.55
CA GLN A 103 8.21 2.23 6.18
C GLN A 103 6.84 2.01 5.56
N LEU A 104 6.08 3.08 5.31
CA LEU A 104 4.78 3.00 4.65
C LEU A 104 4.92 2.48 3.21
N ASP A 105 5.91 2.94 2.47
CA ASP A 105 6.19 2.48 1.10
C ASP A 105 6.50 0.98 1.06
N GLU A 106 7.35 0.50 1.98
CA GLU A 106 7.70 -0.92 2.08
C GLU A 106 6.52 -1.80 2.50
N ILE A 107 5.69 -1.34 3.45
CA ILE A 107 4.48 -2.09 3.88
C ILE A 107 3.46 -2.20 2.75
N ILE A 108 3.25 -1.12 2.00
CA ILE A 108 2.33 -1.14 0.86
C ILE A 108 2.87 -2.08 -0.23
N LYS A 109 4.17 -2.01 -0.54
CA LYS A 109 4.80 -2.93 -1.50
C LYS A 109 4.69 -4.38 -1.07
N SER A 110 4.95 -4.70 0.21
CA SER A 110 4.89 -6.08 0.69
C SER A 110 3.50 -6.67 0.54
N LYS A 111 2.44 -5.89 0.83
CA LYS A 111 1.05 -6.33 0.66
C LYS A 111 0.74 -6.68 -0.80
N ILE A 112 1.23 -5.89 -1.75
CA ILE A 112 1.05 -6.13 -3.18
C ILE A 112 1.81 -7.36 -3.65
N SER A 113 3.06 -7.53 -3.20
CA SER A 113 3.85 -8.73 -3.52
C SER A 113 3.16 -10.01 -3.06
N VAL A 114 2.54 -10.01 -1.88
CA VAL A 114 1.74 -11.14 -1.38
C VAL A 114 0.47 -11.33 -2.20
N ALA A 115 -0.23 -10.26 -2.58
CA ALA A 115 -1.44 -10.37 -3.42
C ALA A 115 -1.14 -10.85 -4.85
N ASN A 116 0.05 -10.57 -5.37
CA ASN A 116 0.49 -10.98 -6.71
C ASN A 116 1.08 -12.40 -6.77
N LEU A 117 1.33 -13.03 -5.62
CA LEU A 117 1.47 -14.48 -5.53
C LEU A 117 0.09 -15.10 -5.76
N LYS A 118 -0.42 -15.00 -6.99
CA LYS A 118 -1.49 -15.87 -7.46
C LYS A 118 -0.98 -17.30 -7.31
N GLU A 119 -1.79 -18.10 -6.63
CA GLU A 119 -1.64 -19.54 -6.47
C GLU A 119 -1.15 -20.16 -7.79
N PRO A 120 -0.14 -21.07 -7.78
CA PRO A 120 0.02 -21.96 -8.91
C PRO A 120 -1.33 -22.68 -9.06
N VAL A 121 -1.90 -22.62 -10.25
CA VAL A 121 -3.15 -23.28 -10.63
C VAL A 121 -3.10 -24.73 -10.13
N MET A 122 -3.84 -25.01 -9.05
CA MET A 122 -4.05 -26.36 -8.54
C MET A 122 -5.04 -27.04 -9.49
N GLU A 123 -4.52 -27.80 -10.45
CA GLU A 123 -5.28 -28.93 -10.97
C GLU A 123 -5.36 -30.00 -9.87
N ASP A 124 -6.58 -30.51 -9.67
CA ASP A 124 -6.94 -31.53 -8.69
C ASP A 124 -5.91 -32.66 -8.59
N GLY A 125 -5.35 -32.87 -7.40
CA GLY A 125 -4.60 -34.10 -7.10
C GLY A 125 -3.46 -33.94 -6.11
N THR A 126 -3.69 -34.44 -4.89
CA THR A 126 -2.69 -34.98 -3.95
C THR A 126 -1.48 -34.09 -3.63
N TYR A 127 -1.53 -33.43 -2.48
CA TYR A 127 -0.40 -32.70 -1.90
C TYR A 127 0.75 -33.67 -1.57
N THR A 128 1.76 -33.75 -2.43
CA THR A 128 3.00 -34.49 -2.16
C THR A 128 4.13 -33.49 -1.95
N PHE A 129 4.65 -33.41 -0.72
CA PHE A 129 5.86 -32.66 -0.42
C PHE A 129 7.06 -33.43 -0.99
N LEU A 130 7.48 -33.10 -2.21
CA LEU A 130 8.73 -33.61 -2.76
C LEU A 130 9.90 -32.77 -2.21
N LEU A 131 10.53 -33.24 -1.15
CA LEU A 131 11.85 -32.78 -0.72
C LEU A 131 12.87 -33.29 -1.75
N ILE A 132 13.11 -32.50 -2.81
CA ILE A 132 14.11 -32.84 -3.82
C ILE A 132 15.51 -32.68 -3.20
N PRO A 133 16.29 -33.77 -3.01
CA PRO A 133 17.64 -33.66 -2.51
C PRO A 133 18.50 -32.93 -3.54
N ARG A 134 19.21 -31.87 -3.13
CA ARG A 134 20.23 -31.22 -3.96
C ARG A 134 21.32 -32.24 -4.31
N THR A 135 21.27 -32.80 -5.52
CA THR A 135 22.38 -33.58 -6.06
C THR A 135 23.55 -32.64 -6.32
N ARG A 136 24.64 -32.84 -5.58
CA ARG A 136 25.90 -32.16 -5.85
C ARG A 136 26.41 -32.61 -7.23
N PRO A 137 26.88 -31.71 -8.10
CA PRO A 137 27.45 -32.11 -9.38
C PRO A 137 28.69 -32.98 -9.11
N SER A 138 28.72 -34.18 -9.70
CA SER A 138 29.91 -35.03 -9.69
C SER A 138 30.99 -34.34 -10.53
N LYS A 139 32.20 -34.24 -9.97
CA LYS A 139 33.37 -33.69 -10.67
C LYS A 139 33.62 -34.51 -11.93
N LEU A 140 33.47 -33.88 -13.10
CA LEU A 140 33.88 -34.45 -14.38
C LEU A 140 35.38 -34.73 -14.35
N ARG A 141 35.75 -36.02 -14.43
CA ARG A 141 37.14 -36.45 -14.54
C ARG A 141 37.53 -36.42 -16.01
N ILE A 142 38.28 -35.39 -16.41
CA ILE A 142 38.82 -35.28 -17.77
C ILE A 142 39.87 -36.38 -17.95
N SER A 143 39.55 -37.38 -18.77
CA SER A 143 40.53 -38.37 -19.26
C SER A 143 41.19 -37.82 -20.52
N ARG A 144 42.47 -37.43 -20.43
CA ARG A 144 43.30 -37.16 -21.59
C ARG A 144 43.77 -38.49 -22.17
N TYR A 145 43.39 -38.80 -23.41
CA TYR A 145 44.07 -39.82 -24.20
C TYR A 145 45.10 -39.14 -25.12
N LYS A 146 46.30 -39.74 -25.16
CA LYS A 146 47.44 -39.41 -26.00
C LYS A 146 47.23 -39.92 -27.43
#